data_AF-A0A3D1V2X6-F1
#
_entry.id   AF-A0A3D1V2X6-F1
#
_cell.length_a   1.000
_cell.length_b   1.000
_cell.length_c   1.000
_cell.angle_alpha   90.00
_cell.angle_beta   90.00
_cell.angle_gamma   90.00
#
_symmetry.space_group_name_H-M   'P 1'
#
loop_
_entity.id
_entity.type
_entity.pdbx_description
1 polymer ?
#
loop_
_entity_poly.entity_id
_entity_poly.type
_entity_poly.pdbx_seq_one_letter_code
_entity_poly.pdbx_strand_id
1 'polypeptide(L)' 'MLAANERLGLSTALTGFSMGTDGRHFAAAGIPTIIYGPGDPKLAHIPDEWVGVEEVIQAARAYALTALQVLAAG' A
#
# COMPACT_ATOMS: atom_id res chain seq x y z
N MET A 1 3.16 4.52 5.77
CA MET A 1 3.77 3.54 4.84
C MET A 1 5.24 3.80 4.55
N LEU A 2 5.70 5.00 4.16
CA LEU A 2 7.14 5.22 3.87
C LEU A 2 8.09 4.80 5.00
N ALA A 3 7.82 5.21 6.24
CA ALA A 3 8.61 4.79 7.41
C ALA A 3 8.52 3.28 7.68
N ALA A 4 7.39 2.64 7.36
CA ALA A 4 7.26 1.19 7.45
C ALA A 4 8.08 0.49 6.38
N ASN A 5 8.11 1.02 5.15
CA ASN A 5 8.97 0.51 4.07
C ASN A 5 10.44 0.60 4.42
N GLU A 6 10.89 1.73 4.96
CA GLU A 6 12.28 1.90 5.42
C GLU A 6 12.66 0.84 6.46
N ARG A 7 11.80 0.61 7.47
CA ARG A 7 12.02 -0.43 8.49
C ARG A 7 12.04 -1.86 7.95
N LEU A 8 11.36 -2.10 6.82
CA LEU A 8 11.29 -3.40 6.16
C LEU A 8 12.34 -3.55 5.04
N GLY A 9 13.17 -2.53 4.78
CA GLY A 9 14.12 -2.55 3.67
C GLY A 9 13.45 -2.50 2.28
N LEU A 10 12.22 -1.99 2.21
CA LEU A 10 11.46 -1.83 0.97
C LEU A 10 11.67 -0.43 0.37
N SER A 11 11.43 -0.29 -0.94
CA SER A 11 11.52 1.00 -1.64
C SER A 11 10.61 2.05 -1.02
N THR A 12 11.12 3.26 -0.83
CA THR A 12 10.36 4.44 -0.38
C THR A 12 10.05 5.42 -1.51
N ALA A 13 10.37 5.05 -2.75
CA ALA A 13 10.09 5.89 -3.92
C ALA A 13 8.58 6.04 -4.12
N LEU A 14 8.10 7.29 -4.17
CA LEU A 14 6.72 7.59 -4.54
C LEU A 14 6.56 7.48 -6.06
N THR A 15 5.52 6.79 -6.49
CA THR A 15 5.18 6.58 -7.89
C THR A 15 3.74 7.02 -8.17
N GLY A 16 3.42 7.21 -9.45
CA GLY A 16 2.04 7.42 -9.88
C GLY A 16 1.30 6.08 -10.01
N PHE A 17 -0.01 6.10 -9.78
CA PHE A 17 -0.89 4.96 -10.01
C PHE A 17 -1.88 5.33 -11.12
N SER A 18 -1.77 4.69 -12.29
CA SER A 18 -2.55 5.03 -13.49
C SER A 18 -3.86 4.26 -13.61
N MET A 19 -4.30 3.59 -12.55
CA MET A 19 -5.56 2.83 -12.50
C MET A 19 -6.57 3.54 -11.60
N GLY A 20 -7.86 3.28 -11.81
CA GLY A 20 -8.92 3.85 -11.00
C GLY A 20 -8.89 3.32 -9.56
N THR A 21 -8.98 4.22 -8.57
CA THR A 21 -9.19 3.89 -7.16
C THR A 21 -10.13 4.89 -6.52
N ASP A 22 -10.74 4.50 -5.40
CA ASP A 22 -11.52 5.43 -4.57
C ASP A 22 -10.64 6.49 -3.87
N GLY A 23 -9.31 6.34 -3.95
CA GLY A 23 -8.34 7.31 -3.44
C GLY A 23 -8.58 8.74 -3.94
N ARG A 24 -9.12 8.90 -5.16
CA ARG A 24 -9.47 10.21 -5.72
C ARG A 24 -10.51 10.97 -4.88
N HIS A 25 -11.44 10.26 -4.23
CA HIS A 25 -12.50 10.87 -3.44
C HIS A 25 -11.95 11.38 -2.11
N PHE A 26 -11.09 10.59 -1.45
CA PHE A 26 -10.41 11.00 -0.21
C PHE A 26 -9.43 12.15 -0.45
N ALA A 27 -8.65 12.08 -1.53
CA ALA A 27 -7.75 13.15 -1.92
C ALA A 27 -8.50 14.46 -2.21
N ALA A 28 -9.63 14.41 -2.92
CA ALA A 28 -10.48 15.58 -3.16
C ALA A 28 -11.07 16.18 -1.87
N ALA A 29 -11.23 15.37 -0.82
CA ALA A 29 -11.64 15.82 0.51
C ALA A 29 -10.47 16.36 1.37
N GLY A 30 -9.25 16.44 0.83
CA GLY A 30 -8.07 16.93 1.55
C GLY A 30 -7.44 15.91 2.51
N ILE A 31 -7.83 14.63 2.43
CA ILE A 31 -7.27 13.57 3.27
C ILE A 31 -5.98 13.03 2.61
N PRO A 32 -4.83 13.03 3.31
CA PRO A 32 -3.61 12.42 2.80
C PRO A 32 -3.85 10.94 2.43
N THR A 33 -3.74 10.61 1.15
CA THR A 33 -4.12 9.30 0.61
C THR A 33 -2.98 8.71 -0.20
N ILE A 34 -2.75 7.42 -0.02
CA ILE A 34 -1.77 6.63 -0.77
C ILE A 34 -2.41 5.31 -1.21
N ILE A 35 -1.99 4.81 -2.36
CA ILE A 35 -2.34 3.46 -2.80
C ILE A 35 -1.15 2.56 -2.46
N TYR A 36 -1.41 1.48 -1.73
CA TYR A 36 -0.38 0.57 -1.25
C TYR A 36 -0.99 -0.82 -1.14
N GLY A 37 -0.27 -1.84 -1.57
CA GLY A 37 -0.69 -3.24 -1.46
C GLY A 37 0.25 -4.17 -2.23
N PRO A 38 0.09 -5.49 -2.04
CA PRO A 38 0.86 -6.50 -2.77
C PRO A 38 0.29 -6.75 -4.18
N GLY A 39 1.08 -7.43 -5.02
CA GLY A 39 0.65 -7.91 -6.32
C GLY A 39 0.82 -6.90 -7.47
N ASP A 40 0.71 -7.42 -8.70
CA ASP A 40 0.73 -6.62 -9.93
C ASP A 40 -0.71 -6.29 -10.37
N PRO A 41 -1.11 -5.01 -10.40
CA PRO A 41 -2.42 -4.59 -10.91
C PRO A 41 -2.75 -5.08 -12.32
N LYS A 42 -1.75 -5.45 -13.14
CA LYS A 42 -1.95 -6.01 -14.48
C LYS A 42 -2.56 -7.41 -14.47
N LEU A 43 -2.47 -8.12 -13.34
CA LEU A 43 -3.04 -9.46 -13.17
C LEU A 43 -4.49 -9.42 -12.64
N ALA A 44 -4.99 -8.24 -12.24
CA ALA A 44 -6.35 -8.10 -11.78
C ALA A 44 -7.37 -8.26 -12.92
N HIS A 45 -8.51 -8.89 -12.64
CA HIS A 45 -9.65 -9.02 -13.56
C HIS A 45 -9.38 -9.82 -14.85
N ILE A 46 -8.38 -10.70 -14.83
CA ILE A 46 -8.09 -11.64 -15.92
C ILE A 46 -8.03 -13.08 -15.39
N PRO A 47 -8.14 -14.11 -16.24
CA PRO A 47 -7.95 -15.49 -15.81
C PRO A 47 -6.60 -15.69 -15.11
N ASP A 48 -6.57 -16.64 -14.18
CA ASP A 48 -5.39 -16.96 -13.37
C ASP A 48 -4.88 -15.77 -12.54
N GLU A 49 -5.78 -14.93 -12.01
CA GLU A 49 -5.43 -13.87 -11.06
C GLU A 49 -4.79 -14.46 -9.79
N TRP A 50 -3.61 -13.95 -9.43
CA TRP A 50 -2.87 -14.41 -8.25
C TRP A 50 -2.03 -13.29 -7.62
N VAL A 51 -1.58 -13.54 -6.39
CA VAL A 51 -0.64 -12.69 -5.65
C VAL A 51 0.35 -13.57 -4.89
N GLY A 52 1.61 -13.15 -4.78
CA GLY A 52 2.61 -13.88 -4.02
C GLY A 52 2.30 -13.88 -2.52
N VAL A 53 2.35 -15.06 -1.88
CA VAL A 53 2.09 -15.19 -0.44
C VAL A 53 3.06 -14.33 0.39
N GLU A 54 4.34 -14.29 0.01
CA GLU A 54 5.32 -13.44 0.70
C GLU A 54 5.01 -11.96 0.52
N GLU A 55 4.50 -11.53 -0.63
CA GLU A 55 4.09 -10.13 -0.85
C GLU A 55 2.94 -9.75 0.09
N VAL A 56 1.97 -10.64 0.27
CA VAL A 56 0.86 -10.45 1.23
C VAL A 56 1.40 -10.32 2.66
N ILE A 57 2.35 -11.17 3.06
CA ILE A 57 2.98 -11.11 4.38
C ILE A 57 3.76 -9.79 4.56
N GLN A 58 4.49 -9.33 3.54
CA GLN A 58 5.20 -8.06 3.58
C GLN A 58 4.24 -6.87 3.71
N ALA A 59 3.16 -6.84 2.93
CA ALA A 59 2.14 -5.80 3.03
C ALA A 59 1.49 -5.78 4.43
N ALA A 60 1.17 -6.95 5.00
CA ALA A 60 0.63 -7.06 6.34
C ALA A 60 1.58 -6.49 7.41
N ARG A 61 2.89 -6.78 7.31
CA ARG A 61 3.91 -6.19 8.19
C ARG A 61 3.96 -4.67 8.06
N ALA A 62 3.89 -4.15 6.84
CA ALA A 62 3.92 -2.71 6.60
C ALA A 62 2.69 -1.99 7.19
N TYR A 63 1.51 -2.60 7.09
CA TYR A 63 0.29 -2.10 7.73
C TYR A 63 0.40 -2.12 9.25
N ALA A 64 0.86 -3.22 9.85
CA ALA A 64 1.03 -3.34 11.30
C ALA A 64 2.01 -2.29 11.85
N LEU A 65 3.16 -2.11 11.20
CA LEU A 65 4.15 -1.09 11.59
C LEU A 65 3.59 0.32 11.47
N THR A 66 2.81 0.61 10.42
CA THR A 66 2.16 1.91 10.25
C THR A 66 1.09 2.15 11.31
N ALA A 67 0.26 1.15 11.61
CA ALA A 67 -0.75 1.23 12.67
C ALA A 67 -0.09 1.48 14.03
N LEU A 68 0.96 0.74 14.38
CA LEU A 68 1.73 0.98 15.60
C LEU A 68 2.29 2.41 15.65
N GLN A 69 2.86 2.90 14.56
CA GLN A 69 3.40 4.27 14.52
C GLN A 69 2.32 5.34 14.70
N VAL A 70 1.16 5.18 14.06
CA VAL A 70 0.07 6.16 14.12
C VAL A 70 -0.64 6.11 15.48
N LEU A 71 -0.85 4.91 16.03
CA LEU A 71 -1.59 4.72 17.29
C LEU A 71 -0.74 4.93 18.54
N ALA A 72 0.58 4.68 18.48
CA ALA A 72 1.48 4.95 19.60
C ALA A 72 1.91 6.43 19.70
N ALA A 73 1.52 7.26 18.72
CA ALA A 73 1.79 8.70 18.72
C ALA A 73 0.66 9.53 19.38
N GLY A 74 -0.32 8.86 20.02
CA GLY A 74 -1.31 9.48 20.90
C GLY A 74 -1.00 9.22 22.37
#